data_AF-A0A1V6TE97-F1
#
_entry.id   AF-A0A1V6TE97-F1
#
_cell.length_a   1.000
_cell.length_b   1.000
_cell.length_c   1.000
_cell.angle_alpha   90.00
_cell.angle_beta   90.00
_cell.angle_gamma   90.00
#
_symmetry.space_group_name_H-M   'P 1'
#
loop_
_entity.id
_entity.type
_entity.pdbx_description
1 polymer ?
#
loop_
_entity_poly.entity_id
_entity_poly.type
_entity_poly.pdbx_seq_one_letter_code
_entity_poly.pdbx_strand_id
1 'polypeptide(L)'
;MSTFPDSNRTWQILSHAKENDYAVGAYNCYNDDGVLAVIRAAEHKGSAAIIQLFPWTMHFQGAQFIRYVVDAAHAASVPIAVHLDHCIKSDDVEQALELPFDSIMVDASTLDVEENILQ
;
A
#
# COMPACT_ATOMS: atom_id res chain seq x y z
N MET A 1 -2.75 -9.52 22.70
CA MET A 1 -2.11 -8.72 21.64
C MET A 1 -2.57 -9.30 20.32
N SER A 2 -3.02 -8.46 19.38
CA SER A 2 -3.34 -8.92 18.02
C SER A 2 -2.04 -9.41 17.36
N THR A 3 -2.11 -10.56 16.70
CA THR A 3 -0.99 -11.18 15.97
C THR A 3 -1.20 -11.01 14.48
N PHE A 4 -0.14 -11.07 13.68
CA PHE A 4 -0.29 -11.13 12.22
C PHE A 4 -1.21 -12.30 11.82
N PRO A 5 -2.16 -12.11 10.87
CA PRO A 5 -2.38 -10.91 10.05
C PRO A 5 -3.30 -9.84 10.66
N ASP A 6 -3.96 -10.11 11.79
CA ASP A 6 -4.97 -9.23 12.39
C ASP A 6 -4.42 -7.84 12.78
N SER A 7 -3.10 -7.72 12.96
CA SER A 7 -2.42 -6.46 13.27
C SER A 7 -2.03 -5.65 12.03
N ASN A 8 -2.17 -6.19 10.82
CA ASN A 8 -1.79 -5.53 9.57
C ASN A 8 -2.93 -4.64 9.05
N ARG A 9 -2.60 -3.38 8.71
CA ARG A 9 -3.60 -2.38 8.32
C ARG A 9 -4.26 -2.68 6.98
N THR A 10 -3.50 -3.11 5.95
CA THR A 10 -4.06 -3.51 4.66
C THR A 10 -5.06 -4.66 4.84
N TRP A 11 -4.68 -5.67 5.62
CA TRP A 11 -5.54 -6.82 5.90
C TRP A 11 -6.84 -6.40 6.59
N GLN A 12 -6.78 -5.55 7.63
CA GLN A 12 -7.97 -5.04 8.31
C GLN A 12 -8.92 -4.30 7.36
N ILE A 13 -8.38 -3.43 6.50
CA ILE A 13 -9.17 -2.65 5.54
C ILE A 13 -9.88 -3.58 4.55
N LEU A 14 -9.17 -4.54 3.95
CA LEU A 14 -9.74 -5.45 2.97
C LEU A 14 -10.69 -6.48 3.57
N SER A 15 -10.39 -7.01 4.77
CA SER A 15 -11.28 -7.91 5.49
C SER A 15 -12.60 -7.23 5.84
N HIS A 16 -12.55 -6.01 6.38
CA HIS A 16 -13.76 -5.24 6.65
C HIS A 16 -14.57 -4.98 5.38
N ALA A 17 -13.91 -4.62 4.27
CA ALA A 17 -14.58 -4.38 3.00
C ALA A 17 -15.31 -5.63 2.47
N LYS A 18 -14.63 -6.77 2.52
CA LYS A 18 -15.19 -8.08 2.14
C LYS A 18 -16.38 -8.50 3.01
N GLU A 19 -16.30 -8.29 4.32
CA GLU A 19 -17.37 -8.64 5.27
C GLU A 19 -18.62 -7.76 5.11
N ASN A 20 -18.45 -6.55 4.56
CA ASN A 20 -19.51 -5.54 4.44
C ASN A 20 -19.90 -5.24 2.98
N ASP A 21 -19.53 -6.13 2.04
CA ASP A 21 -19.92 -6.08 0.62
C ASP A 21 -19.63 -4.76 -0.09
N TYR A 22 -18.41 -4.22 0.11
CA TYR A 22 -17.95 -3.04 -0.62
C TYR A 22 -16.48 -3.17 -1.07
N ALA A 23 -16.05 -2.28 -1.96
CA ALA A 23 -14.67 -2.18 -2.43
C ALA A 23 -13.97 -0.93 -1.87
N VAL A 24 -12.66 -1.02 -1.67
CA VAL A 24 -11.82 0.10 -1.21
C VAL A 24 -11.04 0.65 -2.39
N GLY A 25 -11.03 1.97 -2.55
CA GLY A 25 -10.23 2.62 -3.57
C GLY A 25 -8.74 2.52 -3.26
N ALA A 26 -7.97 2.03 -4.22
CA ALA A 26 -6.51 2.04 -4.20
C ALA A 26 -6.01 3.01 -5.28
N TYR A 27 -5.20 4.00 -4.88
CA TYR A 27 -4.86 5.15 -5.71
C TYR A 27 -3.35 5.31 -5.86
N ASN A 28 -2.85 5.16 -7.08
CA ASN A 28 -1.43 5.39 -7.36
C ASN A 28 -1.05 6.87 -7.20
N CYS A 29 -0.01 7.11 -6.42
CA CYS A 29 0.56 8.43 -6.15
C CYS A 29 2.04 8.46 -6.55
N TYR A 30 2.51 9.64 -6.94
CA TYR A 30 3.89 9.86 -7.40
C TYR A 30 4.60 10.99 -6.66
N ASN A 31 3.85 11.78 -5.89
CA ASN A 31 4.30 12.95 -5.15
C ASN A 31 3.38 13.20 -3.93
N ASP A 32 3.74 14.20 -3.14
CA ASP A 32 3.04 14.65 -1.95
C ASP A 32 1.64 15.22 -2.27
N ASP A 33 1.47 15.95 -3.37
CA ASP A 33 0.17 16.47 -3.78
C ASP A 33 -0.88 15.35 -3.97
N GLY A 34 -0.51 14.26 -4.63
CA GLY A 34 -1.38 13.09 -4.82
C GLY A 34 -1.72 12.41 -3.50
N VAL A 35 -0.72 12.21 -2.64
CA VAL A 35 -0.88 11.62 -1.31
C VAL A 35 -1.85 12.44 -0.47
N LEU A 36 -1.66 13.76 -0.40
CA LEU A 36 -2.53 14.66 0.35
C LEU A 36 -3.94 14.74 -0.26
N ALA A 37 -4.07 14.64 -1.58
CA ALA A 37 -5.38 14.60 -2.24
C ALA A 37 -6.17 13.35 -1.84
N VAL A 38 -5.54 12.17 -1.84
CA VAL A 38 -6.18 10.92 -1.41
C VAL A 38 -6.58 11.00 0.06
N ILE A 39 -5.69 11.43 0.95
CA ILE A 39 -5.99 11.57 2.38
C ILE A 39 -7.19 12.49 2.60
N ARG A 40 -7.16 13.70 2.04
CA ARG A 40 -8.24 14.68 2.22
C ARG A 40 -9.57 14.17 1.65
N ALA A 41 -9.54 13.50 0.51
CA ALA A 41 -10.74 12.92 -0.08
C ALA A 41 -11.32 11.80 0.80
N ALA A 42 -10.47 10.90 1.29
CA ALA A 42 -10.85 9.80 2.17
C ALA A 42 -11.48 10.31 3.47
N GLU A 43 -10.83 11.28 4.14
CA GLU A 43 -11.35 11.91 5.36
C GLU A 43 -12.67 12.63 5.12
N HIS A 44 -12.77 13.42 4.05
CA HIS A 44 -13.99 14.16 3.71
C HIS A 44 -15.16 13.22 3.40
N LYS A 45 -14.89 12.03 2.87
CA LYS A 45 -15.91 11.01 2.56
C LYS A 45 -16.15 10.02 3.69
N GLY A 46 -15.39 10.08 4.78
CA GLY A 46 -15.45 9.07 5.85
C GLY A 46 -15.17 7.66 5.34
N SER A 47 -14.27 7.52 4.35
CA SER A 47 -14.03 6.28 3.62
C SER A 47 -12.61 5.80 3.83
N ALA A 48 -12.41 4.48 3.94
CA ALA A 48 -11.07 3.90 3.92
C ALA A 48 -10.45 4.02 2.52
N ALA A 49 -9.12 4.08 2.46
CA ALA A 49 -8.38 4.14 1.20
C ALA A 49 -7.06 3.37 1.27
N ILE A 50 -6.50 3.07 0.10
CA ILE A 50 -5.14 2.55 -0.04
C ILE A 50 -4.37 3.53 -0.94
N ILE A 51 -3.23 4.02 -0.46
CA ILE A 51 -2.29 4.79 -1.27
C ILE A 51 -1.30 3.79 -1.88
N GLN A 52 -1.20 3.78 -3.20
CA GLN A 52 -0.28 2.92 -3.94
C GLN A 52 0.91 3.73 -4.43
N LEU A 53 2.11 3.18 -4.29
CA LEU A 53 3.33 3.70 -4.90
C LEU A 53 3.91 2.63 -5.82
N PHE A 54 4.51 3.03 -6.93
CA PHE A 54 5.28 2.10 -7.78
C PHE A 54 6.73 2.00 -7.29
N PRO A 55 7.47 0.90 -7.61
CA PRO A 55 8.91 0.81 -7.40
C PRO A 55 9.65 2.03 -7.94
N TRP A 56 9.25 2.55 -9.10
CA TRP A 56 9.84 3.76 -9.65
C TRP A 56 9.68 4.98 -8.72
N THR A 57 8.51 5.18 -8.09
CA THR A 57 8.31 6.26 -7.12
C THR A 57 9.20 6.06 -5.90
N MET A 58 9.33 4.82 -5.42
CA MET A 58 10.22 4.46 -4.32
C MET A 58 11.68 4.79 -4.63
N HIS A 59 12.18 4.46 -5.83
CA HIS A 59 13.55 4.78 -6.22
C HIS A 59 13.76 6.27 -6.48
N PHE A 60 12.80 6.94 -7.12
CA PHE A 60 12.91 8.35 -7.48
C PHE A 60 12.85 9.27 -6.26
N GLN A 61 11.89 9.03 -5.37
CA GLN A 61 11.68 9.86 -4.17
C GLN A 61 12.54 9.41 -2.98
N GLY A 62 12.88 8.12 -2.92
CA GLY A 62 13.69 7.52 -1.87
C GLY A 62 12.93 7.23 -0.57
N ALA A 63 13.63 6.57 0.36
CA ALA A 63 13.06 6.05 1.62
C ALA A 63 12.39 7.09 2.52
N GLN A 64 12.87 8.34 2.53
CA GLN A 64 12.30 9.39 3.38
C GLN A 64 10.92 9.82 2.92
N PHE A 65 10.68 9.84 1.61
CA PHE A 65 9.35 10.08 1.08
C PHE A 65 8.39 8.95 1.45
N ILE A 66 8.83 7.69 1.37
CA ILE A 66 8.00 6.55 1.78
C ILE A 66 7.58 6.64 3.25
N ARG A 67 8.53 6.97 4.15
CA ARG A 67 8.22 7.22 5.57
C ARG A 67 7.22 8.35 5.74
N TYR A 68 7.41 9.47 5.04
CA TYR A 68 6.45 10.57 5.06
C TYR A 68 5.05 10.14 4.63
N VAL A 69 4.91 9.37 3.54
CA VAL A 69 3.60 8.90 3.05
C VAL A 69 2.92 8.01 4.09
N VAL A 70 3.67 7.08 4.69
CA VAL A 70 3.14 6.18 5.71
C VAL A 70 2.73 6.94 6.97
N ASP A 71 3.57 7.84 7.47
CA ASP A 71 3.25 8.67 8.64
C ASP A 71 2.01 9.54 8.38
N ALA A 72 1.90 10.15 7.19
CA ALA A 72 0.76 10.97 6.81
C ALA A 72 -0.53 10.14 6.68
N ALA A 73 -0.47 8.95 6.06
CA ALA A 73 -1.60 8.04 5.92
C ALA A 73 -2.07 7.50 7.28
N HIS A 74 -1.13 7.13 8.16
CA HIS A 74 -1.45 6.56 9.47
C HIS A 74 -1.95 7.61 10.47
N ALA A 75 -1.63 8.89 10.26
CA ALA A 75 -2.15 10.02 11.03
C ALA A 75 -3.55 10.48 10.59
N ALA A 76 -4.08 9.98 9.47
CA ALA A 76 -5.40 10.33 8.99
C ALA A 76 -6.51 9.89 9.97
N SER A 77 -7.63 10.62 9.95
CA SER A 77 -8.80 10.33 10.78
C SER A 77 -9.62 9.11 10.33
N VAL A 78 -9.33 8.58 9.15
CA VAL A 78 -9.93 7.35 8.58
C VAL A 78 -8.83 6.32 8.28
N PRO A 79 -9.14 5.02 8.18
CA PRO A 79 -8.13 4.00 7.87
C PRO A 79 -7.54 4.18 6.46
N ILE A 80 -6.23 4.46 6.38
CA ILE A 80 -5.50 4.52 5.12
C ILE A 80 -4.24 3.66 5.22
N ALA A 81 -4.10 2.69 4.30
CA ALA A 81 -2.90 1.86 4.18
C ALA A 81 -2.02 2.33 3.01
N VAL A 82 -0.72 1.98 3.06
CA VAL A 82 0.24 2.26 1.98
C VAL A 82 0.74 0.95 1.37
N HIS A 83 0.62 0.85 0.05
CA HIS A 83 0.91 -0.35 -0.73
C HIS A 83 2.01 -0.08 -1.77
N LEU A 84 2.96 -1.01 -1.92
CA LEU A 84 3.87 -1.02 -3.06
C LEU A 84 3.26 -1.85 -4.19
N ASP A 85 2.92 -1.19 -5.28
CA ASP A 85 2.17 -1.73 -6.42
C ASP A 85 3.10 -2.24 -7.53
N HIS A 86 2.79 -3.38 -8.12
CA HIS A 86 3.54 -3.97 -9.24
C HIS A 86 5.06 -4.12 -9.01
N CYS A 87 5.46 -4.78 -7.92
CA CYS A 87 6.86 -5.08 -7.64
C CYS A 87 7.33 -6.31 -8.45
N ILE A 88 7.96 -6.07 -9.61
CA ILE A 88 8.38 -7.14 -10.54
C ILE A 88 9.77 -7.69 -10.19
N LYS A 89 10.68 -6.87 -9.64
CA LYS A 89 12.05 -7.28 -9.33
C LYS A 89 12.17 -7.73 -7.87
N SER A 90 12.85 -8.84 -7.64
CA SER A 90 13.19 -9.33 -6.29
C SER A 90 13.88 -8.27 -5.43
N ASP A 91 14.83 -7.53 -6.01
CA ASP A 91 15.60 -6.51 -5.31
C ASP A 91 14.71 -5.36 -4.81
N ASP A 92 13.64 -5.03 -5.56
CA ASP A 92 12.68 -4.00 -5.17
C ASP A 92 11.82 -4.49 -3.98
N VAL A 93 11.51 -5.80 -3.91
CA VAL A 93 10.85 -6.41 -2.75
C VAL A 93 11.74 -6.36 -1.52
N GLU A 94 13.02 -6.76 -1.64
CA GLU A 94 13.99 -6.70 -0.55
C GLU A 94 14.14 -5.28 -0.01
N GLN A 95 14.24 -4.28 -0.89
CA GLN A 95 14.28 -2.88 -0.49
C GLN A 95 13.00 -2.44 0.22
N ALA A 96 11.83 -2.89 -0.27
CA ALA A 96 10.54 -2.54 0.31
C ALA A 96 10.32 -3.12 1.70
N LEU A 97 10.89 -4.30 2.00
CA LEU A 97 10.82 -4.92 3.34
C LEU A 97 11.54 -4.09 4.42
N GLU A 98 12.50 -3.25 4.04
CA GLU A 98 13.19 -2.32 4.94
C GLU A 98 12.45 -0.97 5.12
N LEU A 99 11.29 -0.82 4.46
CA LEU A 99 10.47 0.38 4.45
C LEU A 99 9.11 0.12 5.10
N PRO A 100 8.44 1.16 5.64
CA PRO A 100 7.23 0.96 6.45
C PRO A 100 5.95 0.73 5.61
N PHE A 101 6.03 0.03 4.48
CA PHE A 101 4.84 -0.34 3.70
C PHE A 101 3.91 -1.25 4.51
N ASP A 102 2.60 -1.08 4.34
CA ASP A 102 1.61 -1.96 4.96
C ASP A 102 1.40 -3.24 4.12
N SER A 103 1.69 -3.21 2.83
CA SER A 103 1.62 -4.36 1.92
C SER A 103 2.44 -4.14 0.64
N ILE A 104 2.83 -5.24 -0.02
CA ILE A 104 3.59 -5.27 -1.27
C ILE A 104 2.87 -6.22 -2.23
N MET A 105 2.67 -5.81 -3.49
CA MET A 105 2.30 -6.71 -4.58
C MET A 105 3.56 -7.25 -5.23
N VAL A 106 3.87 -8.53 -4.98
CA VAL A 106 4.86 -9.27 -5.76
C VAL A 106 4.22 -9.62 -7.10
N ASP A 107 4.69 -8.98 -8.17
CA ASP A 107 4.11 -9.12 -9.50
C ASP A 107 5.01 -9.96 -10.42
N ALA A 108 4.81 -11.28 -10.33
CA ALA A 108 5.42 -12.25 -11.23
C ALA A 108 4.47 -12.63 -12.40
N SER A 109 3.49 -11.79 -12.74
CA SER A 109 2.45 -12.12 -13.74
C SER A 109 2.98 -12.33 -15.16
N THR A 110 4.22 -11.91 -15.45
CA THR A 110 4.89 -12.15 -16.73
C THR A 110 5.53 -13.54 -16.84
N LEU A 111 5.64 -14.27 -15.73
CA LEU A 111 6.19 -15.63 -15.69
C LEU A 111 5.09 -16.66 -15.95
N ASP A 112 5.51 -17.89 -16.28
CA ASP A 112 4.58 -19.02 -16.32
C ASP A 112 4.00 -19.29 -14.93
N VAL A 113 2.81 -19.90 -14.87
CA VAL A 113 2.04 -20.09 -13.62
C VAL A 113 2.87 -20.76 -12.52
N GLU A 114 3.64 -21.79 -12.87
CA GLU A 114 4.47 -22.54 -11.91
C GLU A 114 5.62 -21.70 -11.36
N GLU A 115 6.22 -20.87 -12.22
CA GLU A 115 7.29 -19.95 -11.84
C GLU A 115 6.76 -18.78 -10.99
N ASN A 116 5.56 -18.28 -11.30
CA ASN A 116 4.88 -17.24 -10.53
C ASN A 116 4.59 -17.69 -9.09
N ILE A 117 4.07 -18.90 -8.90
CA ILE A 117 3.78 -19.47 -7.57
C ILE A 117 5.07 -19.66 -6.75
N LEU A 118 6.22 -19.85 -7.40
CA LEU A 118 7.50 -20.08 -6.73
C LEU A 118 8.15 -18.78 -6.20
N GLN A 119 7.82 -17.62 -6.80
CA GLN A 119 8.28 -16.30 -6.33
C GLN A 119 7.63 -15.93 -4.99
#